data_AF-A0A1Y1SBG9-F1
#
_entry.id   AF-A0A1Y1SBG9-F1
#
_cell.length_a   1.000
_cell.length_b   1.000
_cell.length_c   1.000
_cell.angle_alpha   90.00
_cell.angle_beta   90.00
_cell.angle_gamma   90.00
#
_symmetry.space_group_name_H-M   'P 1'
#
loop_
_entity.id
_entity.type
_entity.pdbx_description
1 polymer ?
#
loop_
_entity_poly.entity_id
_entity_poly.type
_entity_poly.pdbx_seq_one_letter_code
_entity_poly.pdbx_strand_id
1 'polypeptide(L)'
;MNYRPWVRGVLAGPLSFICSWLLMAGAALYLPGGRAGVDNMVFPVVLFPVVWSLLFLYTLLDRRLIRAYAVVLALGLIHAVLIAQQLGVAT
;
A
#
# COMPACT_ATOMS: atom_id res chain seq x y z
N MET A 1 -23.27 2.93 16.44
CA MET A 1 -22.23 1.91 16.73
C MET A 1 -20.98 2.65 17.20
N ASN A 2 -20.70 2.66 18.50
CA ASN A 2 -19.60 3.41 19.13
C ASN A 2 -18.26 2.71 18.88
N TYR A 3 -17.59 3.01 17.77
CA TYR A 3 -16.24 2.53 17.53
C TYR A 3 -15.25 3.42 18.29
N ARG A 4 -14.67 2.89 19.38
CA ARG A 4 -13.57 3.56 20.09
C ARG A 4 -12.46 3.86 19.05
N PRO A 5 -11.95 5.10 18.96
CA PRO A 5 -10.98 5.50 17.94
C PRO A 5 -9.71 4.62 17.93
N TRP A 6 -9.36 4.03 19.07
CA TRP A 6 -8.30 3.03 19.19
C TRP A 6 -8.54 1.75 18.37
N VAL A 7 -9.77 1.24 18.36
CA VAL A 7 -10.14 0.05 17.56
C VAL A 7 -10.01 0.37 16.07
N ARG A 8 -10.35 1.61 15.68
CA ARG A 8 -10.20 2.09 14.31
C ARG A 8 -8.73 2.16 13.92
N GLY A 9 -7.88 2.76 14.75
CA GLY A 9 -6.44 2.85 14.49
C GLY A 9 -5.74 1.48 14.42
N VAL A 10 -6.07 0.55 15.32
CA VAL A 10 -5.46 -0.79 15.35
C VAL A 10 -5.92 -1.67 14.18
N LEU A 11 -7.16 -1.54 13.70
CA LEU A 11 -7.60 -2.29 12.52
C LEU A 11 -7.17 -1.61 11.22
N ALA A 12 -7.03 -0.27 11.20
CA ALA A 12 -6.69 0.49 10.01
C ALA A 12 -5.17 0.53 9.74
N GLY A 13 -4.37 0.58 10.81
CA GLY A 13 -2.90 0.64 10.77
C GLY A 13 -2.27 -0.55 10.05
N PRO A 14 -2.52 -1.80 10.48
CA PRO A 14 -1.91 -2.98 9.86
C PRO A 14 -2.30 -3.14 8.39
N LEU A 15 -3.58 -2.91 8.04
CA LEU A 15 -4.00 -3.06 6.65
C LEU A 15 -3.40 -1.98 5.74
N SER A 16 -3.40 -0.72 6.17
CA SER A 16 -2.76 0.36 5.41
C SER A 16 -1.26 0.15 5.27
N PHE A 17 -0.59 -0.37 6.30
CA PHE A 17 0.82 -0.72 6.29
C PHE A 17 1.15 -1.86 5.31
N ILE A 18 0.37 -2.94 5.31
CA ILE A 18 0.54 -4.04 4.36
C ILE A 18 0.29 -3.56 2.94
N CYS A 19 -0.76 -2.76 2.72
CA CYS A 19 -1.08 -2.20 1.42
C CYS A 19 0.04 -1.28 0.90
N SER A 20 0.58 -0.38 1.73
CA SER A 20 1.69 0.49 1.34
C SER A 20 2.95 -0.31 1.01
N TRP A 21 3.21 -1.42 1.71
CA TRP A 21 4.29 -2.33 1.38
C TRP A 21 4.10 -2.95 -0.01
N LEU A 22 2.91 -3.49 -0.29
CA LEU A 22 2.58 -4.07 -1.60
C LEU A 22 2.73 -3.05 -2.73
N LEU A 23 2.34 -1.80 -2.50
CA LEU A 23 2.53 -0.71 -3.46
C LEU A 23 4.01 -0.50 -3.79
N MET A 24 4.86 -0.48 -2.78
CA MET A 24 6.30 -0.26 -2.96
C MET A 24 7.01 -1.48 -3.54
N ALA A 25 6.61 -2.68 -3.16
CA ALA A 25 7.10 -3.93 -3.76
C ALA A 25 6.74 -4.00 -5.25
N GLY A 26 5.50 -3.66 -5.62
CA GLY A 26 5.08 -3.56 -7.02
C GLY A 26 5.82 -2.47 -7.77
N ALA A 27 6.03 -1.30 -7.16
CA ALA A 27 6.81 -0.23 -7.78
C ALA A 27 8.23 -0.67 -8.15
N ALA A 28 8.89 -1.47 -7.31
CA ALA A 28 10.20 -2.03 -7.63
C ALA A 28 10.19 -2.96 -8.85
N LEU A 29 9.05 -3.60 -9.16
CA LEU A 29 8.92 -4.53 -10.29
C LEU A 29 8.53 -3.86 -11.62
N TYR A 30 7.78 -2.75 -11.58
CA TYR A 30 7.30 -2.10 -12.83
C TYR A 30 7.93 -0.74 -13.12
N LEU A 31 8.61 -0.09 -12.17
CA LEU A 31 9.36 1.12 -12.51
C LEU A 31 10.60 0.75 -13.35
N PRO A 32 10.89 1.51 -14.40
CA PRO A 32 12.12 1.30 -15.16
C PRO A 32 13.34 1.52 -14.26
N GLY A 33 14.36 0.67 -14.43
CA GLY A 33 15.63 0.79 -13.72
C GLY A 33 16.30 2.14 -13.96
N GLY A 34 17.01 2.64 -12.95
CA GLY A 34 17.78 3.88 -13.05
C GLY A 34 18.99 3.74 -13.98
N ARG A 35 19.45 4.86 -14.55
CA ARG A 35 20.59 4.92 -15.49
C ARG A 35 21.92 4.37 -14.93
N ALA A 36 22.01 4.17 -13.62
CA ALA A 36 23.21 3.72 -12.91
C ALA A 36 23.24 2.21 -12.61
N GLY A 37 22.23 1.43 -13.03
CA GLY A 37 22.12 0.00 -12.67
C GLY A 37 21.78 -0.23 -11.19
N VAL A 38 21.56 0.84 -10.43
CA VAL A 38 20.96 0.80 -9.09
C VAL A 38 19.47 0.95 -9.28
N ASP A 39 18.71 -0.05 -8.86
CA ASP A 39 17.26 0.04 -8.79
C ASP A 39 16.87 1.25 -7.95
N ASN A 40 15.74 1.85 -8.31
CA ASN A 40 15.24 3.11 -7.80
C ASN A 40 14.82 3.05 -6.30
N MET A 41 15.69 2.58 -5.40
CA MET A 41 15.46 2.34 -3.96
C MET A 41 15.10 3.61 -3.17
N VAL A 42 15.48 4.78 -3.68
CA VAL A 42 15.04 6.07 -3.11
C VAL A 42 13.51 6.19 -3.13
N PHE A 43 12.86 5.65 -4.16
CA PHE A 43 11.40 5.71 -4.27
C PHE A 43 10.70 4.96 -3.14
N PRO A 44 10.94 3.67 -2.86
CA PRO A 44 10.31 3.00 -1.73
C PRO A 44 10.71 3.62 -0.39
N VAL A 45 11.96 4.07 -0.21
CA VAL A 45 12.39 4.70 1.05
C VAL A 45 11.59 5.97 1.37
N VAL A 46 11.34 6.82 0.38
CA VAL A 46 10.62 8.09 0.57
C VAL A 46 9.11 7.92 0.45
N LEU A 47 8.64 7.16 -0.55
CA LEU A 47 7.21 7.00 -0.82
C LEU A 47 6.53 6.06 0.16
N PHE A 48 7.21 5.06 0.71
CA PHE A 48 6.61 4.16 1.70
C PHE A 48 5.97 4.93 2.88
N PRO A 49 6.71 5.76 3.65
CA PRO A 49 6.13 6.46 4.79
C PRO A 49 5.04 7.45 4.37
N VAL A 50 5.16 8.06 3.19
CA VAL A 50 4.15 8.99 2.66
C VAL A 50 2.86 8.26 2.32
N VAL A 51 2.94 7.20 1.51
CA VAL A 51 1.79 6.38 1.10
C VAL A 51 1.14 5.75 2.32
N TRP A 52 1.93 5.19 3.24
CA TRP A 52 1.42 4.65 4.49
C TRP A 52 0.67 5.70 5.30
N SER A 53 1.27 6.87 5.53
CA SER A 53 0.63 7.95 6.29
C SER A 53 -0.67 8.39 5.64
N LEU A 54 -0.72 8.51 4.31
CA LEU A 54 -1.93 8.87 3.58
C LEU A 54 -3.02 7.81 3.71
N LEU A 55 -2.69 6.53 3.54
CA LEU A 55 -3.65 5.43 3.69
C LEU A 55 -4.14 5.30 5.14
N PHE A 56 -3.25 5.48 6.11
CA PHE A 56 -3.57 5.47 7.53
C PHE A 56 -4.49 6.63 7.90
N LEU A 57 -4.16 7.85 7.50
CA LEU A 57 -5.00 9.01 7.74
C LEU A 57 -6.35 8.88 7.03
N TYR A 58 -6.37 8.43 5.77
CA TYR A 58 -7.61 8.18 5.04
C TYR A 58 -8.53 7.20 5.79
N THR A 59 -7.99 6.05 6.21
CA THR A 59 -8.75 5.03 6.94
C THR A 59 -9.19 5.47 8.33
N LEU A 60 -8.38 6.30 9.01
CA LEU A 60 -8.69 6.86 10.32
C LEU A 60 -9.79 7.95 10.26
N LEU A 61 -9.74 8.83 9.25
CA LEU A 61 -10.65 9.96 9.10
C LEU A 61 -11.96 9.61 8.36
N ASP A 62 -12.04 8.49 7.64
CA ASP A 62 -13.26 8.12 6.92
C ASP A 62 -14.44 7.90 7.87
N ARG A 63 -15.61 8.48 7.56
CA ARG A 63 -16.85 8.31 8.35
C ARG A 63 -17.37 6.87 8.33
N ARG A 64 -17.11 6.11 7.27
CA ARG A 64 -17.57 4.74 7.05
C ARG A 64 -16.36 3.81 6.90
N LEU A 65 -15.96 3.17 8.01
CA LEU A 65 -14.81 2.26 8.05
C LEU A 65 -14.83 1.24 6.91
N ILE A 66 -15.98 0.59 6.66
CA ILE A 66 -16.11 -0.44 5.63
C ILE A 66 -15.78 0.05 4.22
N ARG A 67 -16.07 1.31 3.91
CA ARG A 67 -15.73 1.92 2.62
C ARG A 67 -14.21 2.10 2.52
N ALA A 68 -13.59 2.62 3.57
CA ALA A 68 -12.14 2.78 3.60
C ALA A 68 -11.43 1.42 3.48
N TYR A 69 -11.93 0.39 4.17
CA TYR A 69 -11.46 -0.99 4.01
C TYR A 69 -11.56 -1.48 2.58
N ALA A 70 -12.73 -1.33 1.94
CA ALA A 70 -12.93 -1.78 0.57
C ALA A 70 -11.93 -1.11 -0.40
N VAL A 71 -11.66 0.19 -0.23
CA VAL A 71 -10.70 0.92 -1.06
C VAL A 71 -9.27 0.41 -0.85
N VAL A 72 -8.82 0.29 0.40
CA VAL A 72 -7.44 -0.17 0.70
C VAL A 72 -7.25 -1.62 0.27
N LEU A 73 -8.25 -2.48 0.51
CA LEU A 73 -8.22 -3.88 0.09
C LEU A 73 -8.19 -4.01 -1.43
N ALA A 74 -9.03 -3.27 -2.15
CA ALA A 74 -9.03 -3.26 -3.62
C ALA A 74 -7.69 -2.80 -4.18
N LEU A 75 -7.13 -1.73 -3.62
CA LEU A 75 -5.82 -1.20 -4.02
C LEU A 75 -4.70 -2.23 -3.80
N GLY A 76 -4.69 -2.90 -2.64
CA GLY A 76 -3.74 -3.96 -2.33
C GLY A 76 -3.88 -5.18 -3.24
N LEU A 77 -5.11 -5.62 -3.52
CA LEU A 77 -5.38 -6.73 -4.43
C LEU A 77 -4.93 -6.43 -5.86
N ILE A 78 -5.19 -5.22 -6.37
CA ILE A 78 -4.71 -4.79 -7.69
C ILE A 78 -3.18 -4.90 -7.76
N HIS A 79 -2.48 -4.40 -6.74
CA HIS A 79 -1.02 -4.50 -6.72
C HIS A 79 -0.54 -5.95 -6.60
N ALA A 80 -1.17 -6.77 -5.75
CA ALA A 80 -0.83 -8.19 -5.62
C ALA A 80 -1.01 -8.96 -6.95
N VAL A 81 -2.08 -8.69 -7.70
CA VAL A 81 -2.33 -9.29 -9.02
C VAL A 81 -1.27 -8.86 -10.03
N LEU A 82 -0.95 -7.56 -10.09
CA LEU A 82 0.12 -7.07 -10.97
C LEU A 82 1.47 -7.74 -10.62
N ILE A 83 1.74 -7.95 -9.33
CA ILE A 83 3.02 -8.53 -8.87
C ILE A 83 3.08 -9.98 -9.37
N ALA A 84 2.01 -10.73 -9.14
CA ALA A 84 1.90 -12.10 -9.60
C ALA A 84 2.04 -12.22 -11.13
N GLN A 85 1.45 -11.30 -11.90
CA GLN A 85 1.58 -11.28 -13.36
C GLN A 85 3.02 -11.03 -13.81
N GLN A 86 3.68 -10.02 -13.24
CA GLN A 86 5.06 -9.68 -13.62
C GLN A 86 6.05 -10.79 -13.25
N LEU A 87 5.86 -11.42 -12.08
CA LEU A 87 6.66 -12.56 -11.66
C LEU A 87 6.40 -13.80 -12.53
N GLY A 88 5.15 -14.06 -12.93
CA GLY A 88 4.80 -15.17 -13.81
C GLY A 88 5.23 -14.99 -15.27
N VAL A 89 5.44 -13.75 -15.73
CA VAL A 89 6.07 -13.45 -17.03
C VAL A 89 7.60 -13.61 -16.98
N ALA A 90 8.20 -13.51 -15.79
CA ALA A 90 9.64 -13.59 -15.60
C ALA A 90 10.17 -15.02 -15.33
N THR A 91 9.29 -16.02 -15.22
CA THR A 91 9.60 -17.46 -15.08
C THR A 91 9.39 -18.20 -16.37
#